data_AF-A0A1W1YLI2-F1
#
_entry.id   AF-A0A1W1YLI2-F1
#
_cell.length_a   1.000
_cell.length_b   1.000
_cell.length_c   1.000
_cell.angle_alpha   90.00
_cell.angle_beta   90.00
_cell.angle_gamma   90.00
#
_symmetry.space_group_name_H-M   'P 1'
#
loop_
_entity.id
_entity.type
_entity.pdbx_description
1 polymer ?
#
loop_
_entity_poly.entity_id
_entity_poly.type
_entity_poly.pdbx_seq_one_letter_code
_entity_poly.pdbx_strand_id
1 'polypeptide(L)'
;MKKIVGVIAIFILTTVAVQAQSISKNALGIRVGDNDGFGGEVSYQHYLKENNRLEFDLGWRSSKNFDAFKLVGLYQWVMPIEGNFNWFVGVGAGVGSFDAGNNNDGTFALVAGDIGIEYNFDIPLILSLDVRPELGFNDSYSDDLDLDIALGIRYQF
;
A
#
# COMPACT_ATOMS: atom_id res chain seq x y z
N MET A 1 32.48 -28.27 33.55
CA MET A 1 33.00 -28.04 32.18
C MET A 1 31.99 -28.36 31.08
N LYS A 2 31.25 -29.49 31.14
CA LYS A 2 30.21 -29.84 30.13
C LYS A 2 29.03 -28.86 30.01
N LYS A 3 28.72 -28.10 31.07
CA LYS A 3 27.64 -27.10 31.08
C LYS A 3 27.99 -25.78 30.38
N ILE A 4 29.28 -25.48 30.17
CA ILE A 4 29.73 -24.24 29.51
C ILE A 4 29.68 -24.39 27.98
N VAL A 5 29.91 -25.60 27.46
CA VAL A 5 29.86 -25.90 26.02
C VAL A 5 28.45 -25.70 25.45
N GLY A 6 27.40 -26.04 26.21
CA GLY A 6 26.02 -25.83 25.79
C GLY A 6 25.62 -24.35 25.69
N VAL A 7 26.14 -23.49 26.58
CA VAL A 7 25.86 -22.04 26.56
C VAL A 7 26.57 -21.35 25.39
N ILE A 8 27.77 -21.81 25.02
CA ILE A 8 28.50 -21.31 23.85
C ILE A 8 27.82 -21.73 22.54
N ALA A 9 27.27 -22.95 22.47
CA ALA A 9 26.50 -23.40 21.31
C ALA A 9 25.20 -22.60 21.10
N ILE A 10 24.53 -22.20 22.20
CA ILE A 10 23.36 -21.31 22.16
C ILE A 10 23.72 -19.89 21.71
N PHE A 11 24.88 -19.36 22.11
CA PHE A 11 25.35 -18.03 21.67
C PHE A 11 25.79 -17.99 20.20
N ILE A 12 26.25 -19.13 19.65
CA ILE A 12 26.63 -19.25 18.23
C ILE A 12 25.39 -19.43 17.33
N LEU A 13 24.26 -19.91 17.87
CA LEU A 13 22.97 -19.99 17.15
C LEU A 13 22.20 -18.66 17.13
N THR A 14 22.56 -17.69 17.99
CA THR A 14 21.95 -16.34 18.00
C THR A 14 22.58 -15.37 17.02
N THR A 15 23.58 -15.78 16.23
CA THR A 15 23.91 -15.06 14.99
C THR A 15 22.91 -15.45 13.91
N VAL A 16 21.62 -15.21 14.18
CA VAL A 16 20.66 -15.04 13.11
C VAL A 16 21.21 -13.85 12.34
N ALA A 17 21.69 -14.10 11.13
CA ALA A 17 22.01 -13.04 10.21
C ALA A 17 20.77 -12.13 10.17
N VAL A 18 20.90 -10.94 10.76
CA VAL A 18 19.99 -9.84 10.47
C VAL A 18 20.26 -9.54 9.00
N GLN A 19 19.63 -10.31 8.12
CA GLN A 19 19.41 -9.90 6.75
C GLN A 19 18.55 -8.66 6.91
N ALA A 20 19.19 -7.49 6.86
CA ALA A 20 18.45 -6.26 6.66
C ALA A 20 17.70 -6.46 5.35
N GLN A 21 16.40 -6.73 5.44
CA GLN A 21 15.57 -6.92 4.27
C GLN A 21 15.59 -5.62 3.51
N SER A 22 16.19 -5.65 2.33
CA SER A 22 16.20 -4.49 1.47
C SER A 22 14.82 -4.37 0.87
N ILE A 23 14.09 -3.32 1.25
CA ILE A 23 12.92 -2.88 0.49
C ILE A 23 13.43 -2.49 -0.91
N SER A 24 12.73 -2.94 -1.95
CA SER A 24 13.10 -2.60 -3.33
C SER A 24 13.04 -1.10 -3.55
N LYS A 25 13.91 -0.58 -4.43
CA LYS A 25 13.90 0.84 -4.77
C LYS A 25 12.58 1.25 -5.40
N ASN A 26 12.04 0.41 -6.29
CA ASN A 26 10.75 0.62 -6.91
C ASN A 26 9.93 -0.66 -6.88
N ALA A 27 8.61 -0.52 -6.86
CA ALA A 27 7.69 -1.59 -7.19
C ALA A 27 6.51 -1.05 -8.01
N LEU A 28 6.02 -1.84 -8.96
CA LEU A 28 4.87 -1.48 -9.79
C LEU A 28 3.93 -2.67 -9.90
N GLY A 29 2.63 -2.43 -9.79
CA GLY A 29 1.65 -3.47 -10.02
C GLY A 29 0.23 -3.00 -9.88
N ILE A 30 -0.61 -3.89 -9.35
CA ILE A 30 -2.06 -3.70 -9.29
C ILE A 30 -2.53 -3.87 -7.85
N ARG A 31 -3.41 -2.97 -7.41
CA ARG A 31 -4.14 -3.04 -6.14
C ARG A 31 -5.61 -3.22 -6.46
N VAL A 32 -6.23 -4.32 -6.02
CA VAL A 32 -7.62 -4.67 -6.34
C VAL A 32 -8.43 -4.70 -5.04
N GLY A 33 -9.37 -3.78 -4.93
CA GLY A 33 -10.26 -3.64 -3.79
C GLY A 33 -11.66 -3.18 -4.23
N ASP A 34 -12.46 -2.77 -3.25
CA ASP A 34 -13.77 -2.15 -3.52
C ASP A 34 -13.56 -0.73 -4.07
N ASN A 35 -12.64 0.00 -3.44
CA ASN A 35 -12.13 1.32 -3.84
C ASN A 35 -13.24 2.29 -4.23
N ASP A 36 -14.33 2.32 -3.46
CA ASP A 36 -15.49 3.17 -3.73
C ASP A 36 -16.04 2.99 -5.17
N GLY A 37 -15.98 1.74 -5.65
CA GLY A 37 -16.44 1.34 -6.98
C GLY A 37 -15.48 1.66 -8.14
N PHE A 38 -14.28 2.19 -7.90
CA PHE A 38 -13.24 2.32 -8.94
C PHE A 38 -12.62 0.95 -9.30
N GLY A 39 -12.73 -0.05 -8.43
CA GLY A 39 -12.18 -1.38 -8.63
C GLY A 39 -10.66 -1.39 -8.53
N GLY A 40 -9.99 -1.92 -9.57
CA GLY A 40 -8.53 -2.07 -9.59
C GLY A 40 -7.78 -0.78 -9.86
N GLU A 41 -6.65 -0.59 -9.19
CA GLU A 41 -5.74 0.54 -9.32
C GLU A 41 -4.38 0.07 -9.84
N VAL A 42 -3.71 0.92 -10.62
CA VAL A 42 -2.28 0.78 -10.87
C VAL A 42 -1.55 1.44 -9.71
N SER A 43 -0.70 0.66 -9.04
CA SER A 43 0.02 1.09 -7.84
C SER A 43 1.53 1.10 -8.08
N TYR A 44 2.16 2.24 -7.82
CA TYR A 44 3.61 2.42 -7.91
C TYR A 44 4.19 2.83 -6.56
N GLN A 45 5.22 2.13 -6.12
CA GLN A 45 5.95 2.39 -4.88
C GLN A 45 7.38 2.83 -5.17
N HIS A 46 7.85 3.81 -4.41
CA HIS A 46 9.22 4.31 -4.47
C HIS A 46 9.82 4.38 -3.05
N TYR A 47 10.83 3.56 -2.80
CA TYR A 47 11.56 3.57 -1.53
C TYR A 47 12.36 4.86 -1.38
N LEU A 48 12.35 5.40 -0.16
CA LEU A 48 13.09 6.58 0.24
C LEU A 48 14.29 6.19 1.10
N LYS A 49 14.14 6.26 2.42
CA LYS A 49 15.19 6.01 3.40
C LYS A 49 14.54 5.49 4.68
N GLU A 50 15.27 4.70 5.46
CA GLU A 50 14.84 4.24 6.80
C GLU A 50 13.48 3.52 6.75
N ASN A 51 13.31 2.66 5.73
CA ASN A 51 12.08 1.91 5.49
C ASN A 51 10.83 2.76 5.26
N ASN A 52 11.01 4.00 4.81
CA ASN A 52 9.92 4.82 4.33
C ASN A 52 9.80 4.72 2.81
N ARG A 53 8.58 4.76 2.28
CA ARG A 53 8.31 4.79 0.85
C ARG A 53 7.16 5.74 0.50
N LEU A 54 7.13 6.14 -0.76
CA LEU A 54 5.96 6.74 -1.38
C LEU A 54 5.18 5.67 -2.13
N GLU A 55 3.86 5.77 -2.11
CA GLU A 55 2.96 4.97 -2.96
C GLU A 55 2.04 5.90 -3.73
N PHE A 56 1.81 5.58 -5.00
CA PHE A 56 0.92 6.32 -5.89
C PHE A 56 -0.03 5.33 -6.55
N ASP A 57 -1.32 5.52 -6.31
CA ASP A 57 -2.37 4.64 -6.79
C ASP A 57 -3.27 5.39 -7.76
N LEU A 58 -3.36 4.91 -9.00
CA LEU A 58 -4.24 5.44 -10.02
C LEU A 58 -5.37 4.45 -10.30
N GLY A 59 -6.55 4.80 -9.82
CA GLY A 59 -7.81 4.12 -10.13
C GLY A 59 -8.54 4.81 -11.28
N TRP A 60 -9.19 4.02 -12.14
CA TRP A 60 -10.10 4.55 -13.15
C TRP A 60 -11.32 3.64 -13.28
N ARG A 61 -12.48 4.27 -13.49
CA ARG A 61 -13.73 3.58 -13.78
C ARG A 61 -14.28 4.13 -15.08
N SER A 62 -14.72 3.24 -15.96
CA SER A 62 -15.45 3.64 -17.16
C SER A 62 -16.69 2.78 -17.34
N SER A 63 -17.82 3.44 -17.57
CA SER A 63 -19.12 2.81 -17.78
C SER A 63 -19.97 3.69 -18.69
N LYS A 64 -21.08 3.14 -19.20
CA LYS A 64 -21.88 3.77 -20.27
C LYS A 64 -22.33 5.21 -19.97
N ASN A 65 -22.48 5.58 -18.70
CA ASN A 65 -22.93 6.91 -18.25
C ASN A 65 -22.09 7.46 -17.08
N PHE A 66 -20.94 6.85 -16.77
CA PHE A 66 -20.12 7.29 -15.65
C PHE A 66 -18.65 6.96 -15.91
N ASP A 67 -17.83 7.99 -16.00
CA ASP A 67 -16.38 7.90 -16.10
C ASP A 67 -15.75 8.64 -14.92
N ALA A 68 -14.74 8.04 -14.29
CA ALA A 68 -14.02 8.67 -13.20
C ALA A 68 -12.56 8.23 -13.13
N PHE A 69 -11.70 9.10 -12.62
CA PHE A 69 -10.36 8.73 -12.19
C PHE A 69 -10.07 9.25 -10.78
N LYS A 70 -9.21 8.53 -10.07
CA LYS A 70 -8.75 8.88 -8.73
C LYS A 70 -7.25 8.61 -8.65
N LEU A 71 -6.48 9.60 -8.21
CA LEU A 71 -5.06 9.47 -7.94
C LEU A 71 -4.84 9.73 -6.45
N VAL A 72 -4.28 8.73 -5.75
CA VAL A 72 -3.92 8.83 -4.33
C VAL A 72 -2.41 8.75 -4.19
N GLY A 73 -1.83 9.65 -3.40
CA GLY A 73 -0.42 9.63 -3.02
C GLY A 73 -0.29 9.42 -1.51
N LEU A 74 0.50 8.43 -1.11
CA LEU A 74 0.72 8.02 0.28
C LEU A 74 2.20 8.09 0.64
N TYR A 75 2.48 8.51 1.87
CA TYR A 75 3.75 8.28 2.53
C TYR A 75 3.57 7.15 3.54
N GLN A 76 4.38 6.11 3.43
CA GLN A 76 4.26 4.90 4.25
C GLN A 76 5.54 4.64 5.04
N TRP A 77 5.35 4.24 6.30
CA TRP A 77 6.37 3.66 7.17
C TRP A 77 6.23 2.14 7.12
N VAL A 78 7.32 1.44 6.77
CA VAL A 78 7.35 -0.02 6.64
C VAL A 78 8.19 -0.62 7.76
N MET A 79 7.65 -1.63 8.44
CA MET A 79 8.25 -2.25 9.61
C MET A 79 8.29 -3.78 9.45
N PRO A 80 9.44 -4.43 9.68
CA PRO A 80 9.53 -5.88 9.60
C PRO A 80 8.75 -6.53 10.75
N ILE A 81 8.10 -7.67 10.45
CA ILE A 81 7.48 -8.55 11.46
C ILE A 81 8.42 -9.73 11.73
N GLU A 82 8.42 -10.71 10.84
CA GLU A 82 9.22 -11.94 10.92
C GLU A 82 9.41 -12.54 9.53
N GLY A 83 10.64 -12.96 9.22
CA GLY A 83 10.97 -13.40 7.88
C GLY A 83 10.55 -12.34 6.86
N ASN A 84 10.12 -12.75 5.68
CA ASN A 84 9.78 -11.85 4.59
C ASN A 84 8.46 -11.06 4.76
N PHE A 85 7.84 -11.09 5.95
CA PHE A 85 6.64 -10.32 6.27
C PHE A 85 6.98 -8.93 6.84
N ASN A 86 6.33 -7.91 6.29
CA ASN A 86 6.31 -6.55 6.82
C ASN A 86 4.88 -6.11 7.12
N TRP A 87 4.74 -5.14 8.02
CA TRP A 87 3.54 -4.32 8.11
C TRP A 87 3.88 -2.88 7.76
N PHE A 88 2.88 -2.13 7.32
CA PHE A 88 3.04 -0.73 7.01
C PHE A 88 1.85 0.07 7.50
N VAL A 89 2.11 1.34 7.76
CA VAL A 89 1.10 2.35 8.01
C VAL A 89 1.47 3.58 7.17
N GLY A 90 0.49 4.31 6.69
CA GLY A 90 0.70 5.46 5.84
C GLY A 90 -0.38 6.51 5.96
N VAL A 91 -0.03 7.71 5.50
CA VAL A 91 -0.95 8.83 5.37
C VAL A 91 -0.71 9.53 4.04
N GLY A 92 -1.76 10.12 3.50
CA GLY A 92 -1.72 10.68 2.16
C GLY A 92 -2.93 11.52 1.83
N ALA A 93 -2.99 11.87 0.55
CA ALA A 93 -4.08 12.64 -0.02
C ALA A 93 -4.28 12.22 -1.48
N GLY A 94 -5.47 12.50 -1.98
CA GLY A 94 -5.83 12.18 -3.35
C GLY A 94 -6.67 13.26 -4.00
N VAL A 95 -6.72 13.18 -5.32
CA VAL A 95 -7.57 14.01 -6.16
C VAL A 95 -8.17 13.14 -7.26
N GLY A 96 -9.34 13.53 -7.74
CA GLY A 96 -9.97 12.83 -8.83
C GLY A 96 -11.01 13.70 -9.53
N SER A 97 -11.55 13.15 -10.61
CA SER A 97 -12.71 13.71 -11.27
C SER A 97 -13.68 12.61 -11.66
N PHE A 98 -14.95 13.00 -11.77
CA PHE A 98 -16.01 12.15 -12.28
C PHE A 98 -16.86 12.93 -13.29
N ASP A 99 -17.44 12.19 -14.24
CA ASP A 99 -18.47 12.65 -15.16
C ASP A 99 -19.60 11.62 -15.12
N ALA A 100 -20.76 12.03 -14.62
CA ALA A 100 -21.96 11.18 -14.51
C ALA A 100 -23.05 11.52 -15.56
N GLY A 101 -22.71 12.30 -16.59
CA GLY A 101 -23.65 12.79 -17.60
C GLY A 101 -24.62 13.87 -17.08
N ASN A 102 -25.43 14.44 -17.98
CA ASN A 102 -26.41 15.49 -17.67
C ASN A 102 -25.87 16.71 -16.89
N ASN A 103 -24.64 17.18 -17.20
CA ASN A 103 -23.92 18.26 -16.48
C ASN A 103 -23.65 17.94 -15.00
N ASN A 104 -23.55 16.67 -14.64
CA ASN A 104 -23.16 16.22 -13.30
C ASN A 104 -21.72 15.71 -13.34
N ASP A 105 -20.80 16.63 -13.59
CA ASP A 105 -19.36 16.44 -13.56
C ASP A 105 -18.74 17.20 -12.39
N GLY A 106 -17.60 16.72 -11.91
CA GLY A 106 -16.97 17.33 -10.75
C GLY A 106 -15.55 16.84 -10.50
N THR A 107 -14.85 17.61 -9.68
CA THR A 107 -13.55 17.24 -9.12
C THR A 107 -13.67 17.10 -7.62
N PHE A 108 -12.89 16.19 -7.05
CA PHE A 108 -12.85 15.99 -5.61
C PHE A 108 -11.41 15.90 -5.13
N ALA A 109 -11.23 16.17 -3.84
CA ALA A 109 -10.00 15.94 -3.11
C ALA A 109 -10.33 15.15 -1.86
N LEU A 110 -9.35 14.38 -1.37
CA LEU A 110 -9.48 13.55 -0.17
C LEU A 110 -8.18 13.53 0.62
N VAL A 111 -8.29 13.19 1.90
CA VAL A 111 -7.17 12.64 2.68
C VAL A 111 -7.36 11.14 2.87
N ALA A 112 -6.24 10.42 2.96
CA ALA A 112 -6.23 8.98 3.13
C ALA A 112 -5.30 8.57 4.27
N GLY A 113 -5.72 7.58 5.06
CA GLY A 113 -4.83 6.75 5.86
C GLY A 113 -4.68 5.39 5.18
N ASP A 114 -3.64 4.65 5.52
CA ASP A 114 -3.42 3.32 4.99
C ASP A 114 -2.75 2.44 6.06
N ILE A 115 -3.19 1.20 6.17
CA ILE A 115 -2.59 0.20 7.06
C ILE A 115 -2.70 -1.17 6.43
N GLY A 116 -1.58 -1.90 6.41
CA GLY A 116 -1.55 -3.20 5.77
C GLY A 116 -0.38 -4.07 6.18
N ILE A 117 -0.40 -5.26 5.62
CA ILE A 117 0.67 -6.25 5.70
C ILE A 117 1.12 -6.62 4.30
N GLU A 118 2.39 -6.97 4.16
CA GLU A 118 2.95 -7.44 2.90
C GLU A 118 3.93 -8.58 3.11
N TYR A 119 4.01 -9.43 2.09
CA TYR A 119 5.00 -10.49 1.99
C TYR A 119 5.90 -10.25 0.79
N ASN A 120 7.21 -10.12 1.05
CA ASN A 120 8.24 -9.91 0.04
C ASN A 120 8.84 -11.25 -0.40
N PHE A 121 8.52 -11.74 -1.59
CA PHE A 121 8.99 -13.06 -2.01
C PHE A 121 10.51 -13.07 -2.28
N ASP A 122 11.10 -14.26 -2.32
CA ASP A 122 12.50 -14.45 -2.78
C ASP A 122 12.64 -14.28 -4.31
N ILE A 123 11.53 -14.05 -5.01
CA ILE A 123 11.43 -13.57 -6.39
C ILE A 123 11.05 -12.08 -6.35
N PRO A 124 11.25 -11.29 -7.42
CA PRO A 124 10.95 -9.84 -7.44
C PRO A 124 9.44 -9.52 -7.43
N LEU A 125 8.71 -9.99 -6.43
CA LEU A 125 7.26 -9.87 -6.26
C LEU A 125 6.94 -9.56 -4.81
N ILE A 126 5.95 -8.69 -4.59
CA ILE A 126 5.33 -8.41 -3.28
C ILE A 126 3.84 -8.71 -3.40
N LEU A 127 3.28 -9.33 -2.37
CA LEU A 127 1.83 -9.43 -2.16
C LEU A 127 1.46 -8.62 -0.91
N SER A 128 0.43 -7.78 -0.99
CA SER A 128 -0.07 -6.98 0.13
C SER A 128 -1.56 -7.19 0.36
N LEU A 129 -1.97 -6.99 1.61
CA LEU A 129 -3.36 -6.81 2.03
C LEU A 129 -3.42 -5.57 2.90
N ASP A 130 -4.28 -4.62 2.54
CA ASP A 130 -4.36 -3.32 3.19
C ASP A 130 -5.79 -2.80 3.32
N VAL A 131 -5.95 -1.86 4.24
CA VAL A 131 -7.18 -1.12 4.49
C VAL A 131 -6.85 0.37 4.42
N ARG A 132 -7.51 1.08 3.50
CA ARG A 132 -7.29 2.49 3.22
C ARG A 132 -8.55 3.30 3.58
N PRO A 133 -8.62 3.88 4.81
CA PRO A 133 -9.63 4.88 5.12
C PRO A 133 -9.44 6.17 4.31
N GLU A 134 -10.49 6.64 3.66
CA GLU A 134 -10.52 7.87 2.88
C GLU A 134 -11.59 8.83 3.41
N LEU A 135 -11.26 10.11 3.45
CA LEU A 135 -12.20 11.20 3.79
C LEU A 135 -12.20 12.21 2.65
N GLY A 136 -13.33 12.29 1.93
CA GLY A 136 -13.56 13.24 0.86
C GLY A 136 -13.89 14.65 1.36
N PHE A 137 -13.57 15.66 0.55
CA PHE A 137 -13.91 17.06 0.81
C PHE A 137 -14.90 17.63 -0.21
N ASN A 138 -15.80 16.80 -0.74
CA ASN A 138 -16.81 17.24 -1.69
C ASN A 138 -18.13 16.51 -1.41
N ASP A 139 -19.13 17.27 -0.95
CA ASP A 139 -20.49 16.82 -0.64
C ASP A 139 -21.21 16.16 -1.83
N SER A 140 -20.73 16.37 -3.06
CA SER A 140 -21.27 15.74 -4.28
C SER A 140 -20.62 14.39 -4.63
N TYR A 141 -19.47 14.06 -4.01
CA TYR A 141 -18.72 12.82 -4.25
C TYR A 141 -18.82 11.86 -3.05
N SER A 142 -18.53 12.33 -1.83
CA SER A 142 -18.69 11.55 -0.60
C SER A 142 -18.65 12.49 0.62
N ASP A 143 -19.67 12.41 1.48
CA ASP A 143 -19.77 13.09 2.78
C ASP A 143 -19.27 12.22 3.95
N ASP A 144 -18.85 10.98 3.66
CA ASP A 144 -18.65 9.92 4.65
C ASP A 144 -17.20 9.37 4.64
N LEU A 145 -16.87 8.59 5.68
CA LEU A 145 -15.61 7.84 5.76
C LEU A 145 -15.74 6.57 4.93
N ASP A 146 -14.97 6.49 3.85
CA ASP A 146 -14.91 5.32 2.99
C ASP A 146 -13.76 4.41 3.42
N LEU A 147 -14.01 3.10 3.46
CA LEU A 147 -13.01 2.10 3.84
C LEU A 147 -12.77 1.14 2.68
N ASP A 148 -11.61 1.26 2.04
CA ASP A 148 -11.23 0.35 0.96
C ASP A 148 -10.30 -0.76 1.46
N ILE A 149 -10.74 -2.01 1.32
CA ILE A 149 -9.91 -3.19 1.60
C ILE A 149 -9.42 -3.75 0.26
N ALA A 150 -8.10 -3.89 0.10
CA ALA A 150 -7.52 -4.29 -1.17
C ALA A 150 -6.43 -5.35 -1.04
N LEU A 151 -6.28 -6.13 -2.13
CA LEU A 151 -5.16 -7.02 -2.37
C LEU A 151 -4.23 -6.39 -3.41
N GLY A 152 -2.95 -6.26 -3.08
CA GLY A 152 -1.94 -5.72 -3.98
C GLY A 152 -0.96 -6.78 -4.44
N ILE A 153 -0.62 -6.79 -5.73
CA ILE A 153 0.49 -7.57 -6.29
C ILE A 153 1.41 -6.63 -7.06
N ARG A 154 2.70 -6.59 -6.70
CA ARG A 154 3.67 -5.64 -7.27
C ARG A 154 4.98 -6.34 -7.65
N TYR A 155 5.52 -5.98 -8.81
CA TYR A 155 6.85 -6.40 -9.28
C TYR A 155 7.92 -5.41 -8.83
N GLN A 156 9.06 -5.91 -8.35
CA GLN A 156 10.15 -5.12 -7.77
C GLN A 156 11.33 -4.93 -8.74
N PHE A 157 11.89 -3.71 -8.80
CA PHE A 157 13.05 -3.39 -9.65
C PHE A 157 13.89 -2.18 -9.17
#